data_AF-A0A8T4KD03-F1
#
_entry.id   AF-A0A8T4KD03-F1
#
_cell.length_a   1.000
_cell.length_b   1.000
_cell.length_c   1.000
_cell.angle_alpha   90.00
_cell.angle_beta   90.00
_cell.angle_gamma   90.00
#
_symmetry.space_group_name_H-M   'P 1'
#
loop_
_entity.id
_entity.type
_entity.pdbx_description
1 polymer ?
#
loop_
_entity_poly.entity_id
_entity_poly.type
_entity_poly.pdbx_seq_one_letter_code
_entity_poly.pdbx_strand_id
1 'polypeptide(L)'
;MKNSFLLNILTKIKIHSLVLLGYFLIVLLFNLQLVLNINSHVVGNSFSDSFEVLWLLNWAKSSIFDLKTNPLYTEHVFYPHGWYLASSPQSVWYMLFFSVPVRFFGPVITYNILLLMTFIIAGFGVYLVVYHLIQNRFISFLSGCVFITAPFITLRLGGHLNILLGTQLIPYIILFVFRTFESSGKKRIFWIILSSITLALSILGSWYFLFINTILLVGLLWYKSDISLLKKASVLLAIYIFSIIIISPFIYLTFKANVDMFGRVTTFHLTDSDIFSLSIDRLFIPHVLHPIWGNIFGHIFPGRGEQDAVFLAYIAFFLAILGVLKTQISQTKPFVIMTITSLILSMGTTLYWNAKRVEIPLPYNMIWISEKFDLNDITPGFVPIPLPGILLYYFLPFYNALRVWARFYIIFLLATSILVGFGCYYMSKKIKYHNIIFFLFLVILLIEHLIVPYKNFTAVSVNERKNVNDWLKNQPESTSIIEYPKPYVDKIAMYSQSLHGKKVVNGDLYHMPTYLEHMHGKLGMWPGKEDIAILRDWGIDYILVNGIESKNSISPLNNFKEILPQIKSLWGLCYLRSYDEGFMIYYTETHIFRILQQGETCENKNILN
;
A
#
# COMPACT_ATOMS: atom_id res chain seq x y z
N MET A 1 -43.22 25.10 -14.07
CA MET A 1 -42.09 25.13 -13.12
C MET A 1 -41.53 23.75 -12.75
N LYS A 2 -42.33 22.71 -12.43
CA LYS A 2 -41.82 21.36 -12.11
C LYS A 2 -40.99 20.70 -13.22
N ASN A 3 -41.36 20.88 -14.50
CA ASN A 3 -40.62 20.30 -15.64
C ASN A 3 -39.23 20.90 -15.85
N SER A 4 -38.99 22.19 -15.56
CA SER A 4 -37.67 22.79 -15.77
C SER A 4 -36.67 22.40 -14.66
N PHE A 5 -37.17 22.12 -13.45
CA PHE A 5 -36.37 21.64 -12.33
C PHE A 5 -35.90 20.19 -12.54
N LEU A 6 -36.82 19.29 -12.96
CA LEU A 6 -36.50 17.91 -13.31
C LEU A 6 -35.54 17.82 -14.50
N LEU A 7 -35.75 18.63 -15.55
CA LEU A 7 -34.82 18.70 -16.69
C LEU A 7 -33.43 19.12 -16.23
N ASN A 8 -33.32 20.13 -15.36
CA ASN A 8 -32.04 20.66 -14.87
C ASN A 8 -31.28 19.61 -14.03
N ILE A 9 -31.99 18.87 -13.17
CA ILE A 9 -31.43 17.73 -12.42
C ILE A 9 -30.94 16.64 -13.37
N LEU A 10 -31.76 16.23 -14.34
CA LEU A 10 -31.40 15.21 -15.31
C LEU A 10 -30.20 15.60 -16.16
N THR A 11 -30.10 16.87 -16.60
CA THR A 11 -28.91 17.38 -17.30
C THR A 11 -27.67 17.36 -16.41
N LYS A 12 -27.77 17.78 -15.14
CA LYS A 12 -26.63 17.74 -14.21
C LYS A 12 -26.16 16.31 -13.97
N ILE A 13 -27.08 15.38 -13.74
CA ILE A 13 -26.77 13.94 -13.62
C ILE A 13 -26.07 13.45 -14.88
N LYS A 14 -26.67 13.67 -16.06
CA LYS A 14 -26.13 13.22 -17.36
C LYS A 14 -24.71 13.75 -17.61
N ILE A 15 -24.44 15.00 -17.26
CA ILE A 15 -23.14 15.63 -17.45
C ILE A 15 -22.07 15.04 -16.52
N HIS A 16 -22.40 14.86 -15.24
CA HIS A 16 -21.46 14.25 -14.29
C HIS A 16 -21.21 12.78 -14.60
N SER A 17 -22.20 12.07 -15.15
CA SER A 17 -22.03 10.70 -15.65
C SER A 17 -21.05 10.62 -16.82
N LEU A 18 -21.04 11.58 -17.74
CA LEU A 18 -20.06 11.62 -18.84
C LEU A 18 -18.62 11.80 -18.34
N VAL A 19 -18.43 12.62 -17.30
CA VAL A 19 -17.10 12.80 -16.70
C VAL A 19 -16.65 11.54 -15.97
N LEU A 20 -17.56 10.89 -15.24
CA LEU A 20 -17.29 9.60 -14.61
C LEU A 20 -16.93 8.52 -15.66
N LEU A 21 -17.65 8.48 -16.79
CA LEU A 21 -17.31 7.62 -17.91
C LEU A 21 -15.93 7.94 -18.49
N GLY A 22 -15.54 9.22 -18.57
CA GLY A 22 -14.20 9.63 -18.98
C GLY A 22 -13.11 9.05 -18.08
N TYR A 23 -13.27 9.11 -16.75
CA TYR A 23 -12.34 8.48 -15.82
C TYR A 23 -12.32 6.96 -15.95
N PHE A 24 -13.50 6.34 -16.10
CA PHE A 24 -13.61 4.90 -16.34
C PHE A 24 -12.80 4.49 -17.58
N LEU A 25 -13.01 5.17 -18.71
CA LEU A 25 -12.28 4.88 -19.95
C LEU A 25 -10.78 5.10 -19.81
N ILE A 26 -10.32 6.21 -19.22
CA ILE A 26 -8.88 6.45 -19.01
C ILE A 26 -8.27 5.35 -18.15
N VAL A 27 -8.90 5.00 -17.02
CA VAL A 27 -8.36 3.97 -16.12
C VAL A 27 -8.30 2.61 -16.80
N LEU A 28 -9.32 2.23 -17.58
CA LEU A 28 -9.28 0.98 -18.36
C LEU A 28 -8.20 1.00 -19.43
N LEU A 29 -8.06 2.10 -20.18
CA LEU A 29 -7.06 2.22 -21.25
C LEU A 29 -5.63 2.16 -20.69
N PHE A 30 -5.37 2.84 -19.58
CA PHE A 30 -4.05 2.83 -18.92
C PHE A 30 -3.69 1.47 -18.33
N ASN A 31 -4.69 0.67 -17.99
CA ASN A 31 -4.52 -0.65 -17.39
C ASN A 31 -5.02 -1.76 -18.33
N LEU A 32 -4.96 -1.56 -19.65
CA LEU A 32 -5.55 -2.48 -20.63
C LEU A 32 -5.04 -3.92 -20.46
N GLN A 33 -3.76 -4.11 -20.16
CA GLN A 33 -3.18 -5.43 -19.90
C GLN A 33 -3.85 -6.14 -18.71
N LEU A 34 -4.15 -5.40 -17.63
CA LEU A 34 -4.86 -5.93 -16.47
C LEU A 34 -6.33 -6.21 -16.82
N VAL A 35 -6.99 -5.32 -17.55
CA VAL A 35 -8.40 -5.48 -17.93
C VAL A 35 -8.60 -6.72 -18.80
N LEU A 36 -7.69 -6.97 -19.74
CA LEU A 36 -7.74 -8.15 -20.62
C LEU A 36 -7.48 -9.48 -19.88
N ASN A 37 -6.80 -9.44 -18.73
CA ASN A 37 -6.46 -10.63 -17.94
C ASN A 37 -6.99 -10.55 -16.50
N ILE A 38 -8.14 -9.89 -16.32
CA ILE A 38 -8.67 -9.50 -15.01
C ILE A 38 -8.90 -10.68 -14.04
N ASN A 39 -9.04 -11.89 -14.57
CA ASN A 39 -9.30 -13.11 -13.80
C ASN A 39 -8.05 -13.98 -13.54
N SER A 40 -6.92 -13.70 -14.18
CA SER A 40 -5.75 -14.59 -14.18
C SER A 40 -4.46 -13.91 -13.75
N HIS A 41 -4.41 -12.58 -13.77
CA HIS A 41 -3.21 -11.81 -13.46
C HIS A 41 -3.45 -10.74 -12.41
N VAL A 42 -2.37 -10.33 -11.73
CA VAL A 42 -2.33 -9.18 -10.84
C VAL A 42 -1.12 -8.30 -11.16
N VAL A 43 -1.23 -7.01 -10.85
CA VAL A 43 -0.09 -6.08 -10.95
C VAL A 43 0.87 -6.36 -9.80
N GLY A 44 2.17 -6.37 -10.09
CA GLY A 44 3.24 -6.71 -9.14
C GLY A 44 3.98 -8.00 -9.53
N ASN A 45 5.05 -8.28 -8.77
CA ASN A 45 5.84 -9.50 -8.92
C ASN A 45 5.13 -10.72 -8.29
N SER A 46 5.62 -11.93 -8.59
CA SER A 46 5.14 -13.20 -8.03
C SER A 46 5.28 -13.35 -6.51
N PHE A 47 5.89 -12.37 -5.82
CA PHE A 47 6.08 -12.29 -4.38
C PHE A 47 5.59 -10.96 -3.78
N SER A 48 4.83 -10.18 -4.56
CA SER A 48 4.28 -8.90 -4.13
C SER A 48 3.14 -9.04 -3.11
N ASP A 49 2.85 -7.95 -2.40
CA ASP A 49 1.78 -7.88 -1.38
C ASP A 49 0.38 -8.18 -1.95
N SER A 50 0.22 -8.13 -3.28
CA SER A 50 -1.01 -8.56 -3.97
C SER A 50 -1.45 -9.96 -3.54
N PHE A 51 -0.51 -10.90 -3.36
CA PHE A 51 -0.83 -12.28 -2.94
C PHE A 51 -1.31 -12.37 -1.49
N GLU A 52 -0.84 -11.50 -0.60
CA GLU A 52 -1.39 -11.37 0.77
C GLU A 52 -2.84 -10.88 0.71
N VAL A 53 -3.12 -9.84 -0.10
CA VAL A 53 -4.49 -9.30 -0.22
C VAL A 53 -5.44 -10.33 -0.83
N LEU A 54 -5.00 -11.10 -1.83
CA LEU A 54 -5.78 -12.20 -2.40
C LEU A 54 -6.10 -13.26 -1.35
N TRP A 55 -5.11 -13.64 -0.53
CA TRP A 55 -5.31 -14.58 0.56
C TRP A 55 -6.31 -14.05 1.59
N LEU A 56 -6.18 -12.79 2.04
CA LEU A 56 -7.09 -12.16 3.00
C LEU A 56 -8.54 -12.10 2.50
N LEU A 57 -8.73 -11.74 1.22
CA LEU A 57 -10.04 -11.73 0.58
C LEU A 57 -10.65 -13.14 0.51
N ASN A 58 -9.84 -14.15 0.15
CA ASN A 58 -10.28 -15.53 0.10
C ASN A 58 -10.57 -16.10 1.51
N TRP A 59 -9.75 -15.77 2.50
CA TRP A 59 -9.97 -16.15 3.89
C TRP A 59 -11.28 -15.58 4.40
N ALA A 60 -11.52 -14.26 4.25
CA ALA A 60 -12.76 -13.63 4.69
C ALA A 60 -14.00 -14.28 4.05
N LYS A 61 -13.93 -14.61 2.75
CA LYS A 61 -14.97 -15.39 2.08
C LYS A 61 -15.12 -16.77 2.72
N SER A 62 -14.04 -17.53 2.84
CA SER A 62 -14.08 -18.92 3.32
C SER A 62 -14.58 -19.01 4.77
N SER A 63 -14.10 -18.14 5.65
CA SER A 63 -14.52 -18.08 7.06
C SER A 63 -16.00 -17.73 7.20
N ILE A 64 -16.51 -16.76 6.44
CA ILE A 64 -17.92 -16.31 6.54
C ILE A 64 -18.88 -17.33 5.93
N PHE A 65 -18.53 -17.86 4.76
CA PHE A 65 -19.48 -18.55 3.89
C PHE A 65 -19.35 -20.07 3.90
N ASP A 66 -18.14 -20.59 4.09
CA ASP A 66 -17.84 -22.02 3.96
C ASP A 66 -17.66 -22.63 5.35
N LEU A 67 -16.77 -22.07 6.16
CA LEU A 67 -16.42 -22.57 7.50
C LEU A 67 -17.37 -22.07 8.60
N LYS A 68 -18.01 -20.91 8.40
CA LYS A 68 -18.86 -20.21 9.40
C LYS A 68 -18.14 -19.96 10.73
N THR A 69 -16.88 -19.57 10.65
CA THR A 69 -16.00 -19.27 11.78
C THR A 69 -15.76 -17.77 11.92
N ASN A 70 -15.09 -17.37 13.01
CA ASN A 70 -14.70 -15.97 13.21
C ASN A 70 -13.72 -15.54 12.08
N PRO A 71 -14.06 -14.54 11.25
CA PRO A 71 -13.19 -14.11 10.15
C PRO A 71 -11.94 -13.35 10.63
N LEU A 72 -11.89 -12.94 11.90
CA LEU A 72 -10.79 -12.15 12.46
C LEU A 72 -9.67 -12.97 13.09
N TYR A 73 -9.81 -14.30 13.12
CA TYR A 73 -8.80 -15.21 13.63
C TYR A 73 -8.72 -16.46 12.76
N THR A 74 -7.51 -16.97 12.52
CA THR A 74 -7.30 -18.25 11.85
C THR A 74 -6.13 -19.00 12.45
N GLU A 75 -6.22 -20.32 12.51
CA GLU A 75 -5.08 -21.21 12.83
C GLU A 75 -4.39 -21.76 11.57
N HIS A 76 -4.88 -21.38 10.38
CA HIS A 76 -4.38 -21.94 9.12
C HIS A 76 -3.04 -21.35 8.66
N VAL A 77 -2.65 -20.19 9.16
CA VAL A 77 -1.36 -19.52 8.88
C VAL A 77 -0.77 -19.07 10.20
N PHE A 78 0.56 -18.93 10.27
CA PHE A 78 1.24 -18.74 11.56
C PHE A 78 0.89 -19.84 12.58
N TYR A 79 0.73 -21.08 12.11
CA TYR A 79 0.56 -22.26 12.97
C TYR A 79 1.81 -22.46 13.86
N PRO A 80 1.70 -22.87 15.14
CA PRO A 80 0.49 -23.36 15.83
C PRO A 80 -0.41 -22.31 16.49
N HIS A 81 0.05 -21.07 16.65
CA HIS A 81 -0.69 -20.06 17.41
C HIS A 81 -1.79 -19.36 16.59
N GLY A 82 -1.65 -19.33 15.26
CA GLY A 82 -2.58 -18.66 14.36
C GLY A 82 -2.31 -17.16 14.22
N TRP A 83 -3.24 -16.50 13.54
CA TRP A 83 -3.19 -15.08 13.22
C TRP A 83 -4.46 -14.35 13.61
N TYR A 84 -4.31 -13.27 14.38
CA TYR A 84 -5.36 -12.27 14.58
C TYR A 84 -5.31 -11.24 13.45
N LEU A 85 -6.23 -11.32 12.48
CA LEU A 85 -6.18 -10.54 11.24
C LEU A 85 -6.29 -9.01 11.46
N ALA A 86 -6.82 -8.56 12.59
CA ALA A 86 -6.82 -7.13 12.94
C ALA A 86 -5.42 -6.57 13.25
N SER A 87 -4.40 -7.44 13.38
CA SER A 87 -2.98 -7.05 13.42
C SER A 87 -2.38 -6.83 12.03
N SER A 88 -3.09 -7.21 10.96
CA SER A 88 -2.64 -7.00 9.58
C SER A 88 -2.52 -5.50 9.27
N PRO A 89 -1.56 -5.12 8.42
CA PRO A 89 -1.56 -3.77 7.84
C PRO A 89 -2.73 -3.50 6.89
N GLN A 90 -3.42 -4.56 6.45
CA GLN A 90 -4.63 -4.50 5.66
C GLN A 90 -5.84 -4.37 6.58
N SER A 91 -6.80 -3.53 6.17
CA SER A 91 -7.92 -3.20 7.03
C SER A 91 -9.05 -4.23 6.97
N VAL A 92 -9.45 -4.66 8.16
CA VAL A 92 -10.50 -5.66 8.40
C VAL A 92 -11.82 -5.37 7.69
N TRP A 93 -12.26 -4.10 7.65
CA TRP A 93 -13.59 -3.79 7.13
C TRP A 93 -13.75 -4.14 5.64
N TYR A 94 -12.73 -3.91 4.81
CA TYR A 94 -12.87 -4.09 3.38
C TYR A 94 -12.77 -5.57 3.02
N MET A 95 -11.94 -6.35 3.73
CA MET A 95 -11.89 -7.80 3.50
C MET A 95 -13.24 -8.45 3.82
N LEU A 96 -13.91 -8.00 4.89
CA LEU A 96 -15.25 -8.46 5.24
C LEU A 96 -16.31 -8.00 4.23
N PHE A 97 -16.31 -6.72 3.87
CA PHE A 97 -17.29 -6.17 2.94
C PHE A 97 -17.18 -6.78 1.53
N PHE A 98 -15.94 -6.98 1.05
CA PHE A 98 -15.68 -7.54 -0.26
C PHE A 98 -15.63 -9.07 -0.30
N SER A 99 -15.83 -9.76 0.83
CA SER A 99 -16.03 -11.22 0.84
C SER A 99 -17.23 -11.66 -0.02
N VAL A 100 -18.27 -10.81 -0.13
CA VAL A 100 -19.46 -11.06 -0.94
C VAL A 100 -19.12 -11.14 -2.43
N PRO A 101 -18.51 -10.12 -3.09
CA PRO A 101 -18.08 -10.27 -4.48
C PRO A 101 -17.04 -11.38 -4.69
N VAL A 102 -16.17 -11.65 -3.71
CA VAL A 102 -15.23 -12.80 -3.78
C VAL A 102 -15.99 -14.11 -3.92
N ARG A 103 -17.14 -14.28 -3.25
CA ARG A 103 -17.97 -15.48 -3.38
C ARG A 103 -18.48 -15.71 -4.81
N PHE A 104 -18.76 -14.65 -5.56
CA PHE A 104 -19.35 -14.74 -6.90
C PHE A 104 -18.31 -14.71 -8.03
N PHE A 105 -17.25 -13.94 -7.87
CA PHE A 105 -16.26 -13.67 -8.93
C PHE A 105 -14.86 -14.22 -8.62
N GLY A 106 -14.64 -14.71 -7.41
CA GLY A 106 -13.31 -15.10 -6.93
C GLY A 106 -12.46 -13.90 -6.46
N PRO A 107 -11.36 -14.18 -5.76
CA PRO A 107 -10.52 -13.14 -5.16
C PRO A 107 -9.77 -12.29 -6.20
N VAL A 108 -9.34 -12.89 -7.31
CA VAL A 108 -8.55 -12.20 -8.36
C VAL A 108 -9.37 -11.12 -9.06
N ILE A 109 -10.55 -11.48 -9.58
CA ILE A 109 -11.45 -10.51 -10.25
C ILE A 109 -11.84 -9.41 -9.28
N THR A 110 -12.22 -9.78 -8.06
CA THR A 110 -12.63 -8.80 -7.04
C THR A 110 -11.51 -7.82 -6.74
N TYR A 111 -10.30 -8.32 -6.45
CA TYR A 111 -9.14 -7.49 -6.17
C TYR A 111 -8.84 -6.50 -7.31
N ASN A 112 -8.81 -6.98 -8.55
CA ASN A 112 -8.50 -6.13 -9.71
C ASN A 112 -9.58 -5.08 -9.97
N ILE A 113 -10.86 -5.42 -9.82
CA ILE A 113 -11.96 -4.44 -9.94
C ILE A 113 -11.83 -3.37 -8.85
N LEU A 114 -11.55 -3.77 -7.60
CA LEU A 114 -11.38 -2.83 -6.50
C LEU A 114 -10.24 -1.87 -6.74
N LEU A 115 -9.08 -2.39 -7.17
CA LEU A 115 -7.93 -1.58 -7.54
C LEU A 115 -8.33 -0.50 -8.55
N LEU A 116 -8.91 -0.88 -9.69
CA LEU A 116 -9.29 0.06 -10.76
C LEU A 116 -10.34 1.09 -10.29
N MET A 117 -11.32 0.65 -9.49
CA MET A 117 -12.37 1.54 -8.96
C MET A 117 -11.80 2.62 -8.05
N THR A 118 -10.71 2.36 -7.30
CA THR A 118 -10.11 3.39 -6.45
C THR A 118 -9.62 4.62 -7.23
N PHE A 119 -9.06 4.41 -8.43
CA PHE A 119 -8.62 5.51 -9.30
C PHE A 119 -9.81 6.30 -9.85
N ILE A 120 -10.87 5.61 -10.26
CA ILE A 120 -12.08 6.26 -10.81
C ILE A 120 -12.74 7.13 -9.73
N ILE A 121 -12.90 6.59 -8.52
CA ILE A 121 -13.47 7.31 -7.38
C ILE A 121 -12.59 8.49 -6.99
N ALA A 122 -11.27 8.30 -6.88
CA ALA A 122 -10.31 9.36 -6.56
C ALA A 122 -10.38 10.53 -7.57
N GLY A 123 -10.29 10.22 -8.85
CA GLY A 123 -10.29 11.23 -9.93
C GLY A 123 -11.61 11.98 -10.00
N PHE A 124 -12.73 11.27 -9.85
CA PHE A 124 -14.03 11.90 -9.79
C PHE A 124 -14.18 12.81 -8.56
N GLY A 125 -13.65 12.41 -7.41
CA GLY A 125 -13.58 13.24 -6.21
C GLY A 125 -12.84 14.56 -6.43
N VAL A 126 -11.65 14.51 -7.04
CA VAL A 126 -10.88 15.73 -7.39
C VAL A 126 -11.64 16.60 -8.37
N TYR A 127 -12.26 15.99 -9.40
CA TYR A 127 -13.12 16.70 -10.34
C TYR A 127 -14.22 17.47 -9.61
N LEU A 128 -14.91 16.87 -8.63
CA LEU A 128 -15.98 17.54 -7.89
C LEU A 128 -15.45 18.71 -7.06
N VAL A 129 -14.29 18.57 -6.41
CA VAL A 129 -13.65 19.66 -5.65
C VAL A 129 -13.31 20.83 -6.57
N VAL A 130 -12.61 20.57 -7.68
CA VAL A 130 -12.18 21.64 -8.59
C VAL A 130 -13.40 22.25 -9.31
N TYR A 131 -14.40 21.45 -9.65
CA TYR A 131 -15.65 21.95 -10.26
C TYR A 131 -16.41 22.86 -9.30
N HIS A 132 -16.42 22.52 -8.01
CA HIS A 132 -17.00 23.39 -6.97
C HIS A 132 -16.33 24.76 -6.95
N LEU A 133 -15.01 24.81 -7.07
CA LEU A 133 -14.22 26.05 -7.02
C LEU A 133 -14.24 26.87 -8.32
N ILE A 134 -14.20 26.23 -9.48
CA ILE A 134 -13.91 26.87 -10.77
C ILE A 134 -15.12 26.89 -11.71
N GLN A 135 -16.07 25.95 -11.55
CA GLN A 135 -17.24 25.76 -12.43
C GLN A 135 -16.90 25.48 -13.91
N ASN A 136 -15.71 24.93 -14.20
CA ASN A 136 -15.31 24.49 -15.54
C ASN A 136 -15.01 22.98 -15.57
N ARG A 137 -15.80 22.23 -16.33
CA ARG A 137 -15.77 20.76 -16.32
C ARG A 137 -14.48 20.17 -16.86
N PHE A 138 -13.96 20.73 -17.95
CA PHE A 138 -12.78 20.16 -18.60
C PHE A 138 -11.53 20.40 -17.76
N ILE A 139 -11.41 21.58 -17.16
CA ILE A 139 -10.34 21.93 -16.23
C ILE A 139 -10.41 21.05 -14.96
N SER A 140 -11.61 20.83 -14.43
CA SER A 140 -11.82 19.92 -13.30
C SER A 140 -11.45 18.48 -13.64
N PHE A 141 -11.76 18.03 -14.85
CA PHE A 141 -11.42 16.68 -15.32
C PHE A 141 -9.91 16.51 -15.45
N LEU A 142 -9.23 17.49 -16.06
CA LEU A 142 -7.77 17.51 -16.17
C LEU A 142 -7.11 17.46 -14.80
N SER A 143 -7.63 18.21 -13.82
CA SER A 143 -7.10 18.23 -12.45
C SER A 143 -7.19 16.87 -11.76
N GLY A 144 -8.28 16.11 -11.96
CA GLY A 144 -8.35 14.75 -11.43
C GLY A 144 -7.46 13.77 -12.18
N CYS A 145 -7.21 13.98 -13.48
CA CYS A 145 -6.24 13.19 -14.23
C CYS A 145 -4.82 13.36 -13.67
N VAL A 146 -4.40 14.60 -13.31
CA VAL A 146 -3.11 14.85 -12.64
C VAL A 146 -2.96 14.01 -11.38
N PHE A 147 -4.00 13.95 -10.56
CA PHE A 147 -3.97 13.20 -9.31
C PHE A 147 -3.85 11.69 -9.50
N ILE A 148 -4.68 11.10 -10.36
CA ILE A 148 -4.79 9.63 -10.48
C ILE A 148 -3.69 9.01 -11.35
N THR A 149 -3.06 9.80 -12.21
CA THR A 149 -1.97 9.31 -13.07
C THR A 149 -0.59 9.49 -12.43
N ALA A 150 -0.50 10.20 -11.30
CA ALA A 150 0.78 10.45 -10.64
C ALA A 150 1.49 9.13 -10.25
N PRO A 151 2.79 8.99 -10.58
CA PRO A 151 3.63 7.82 -10.26
C PRO A 151 3.43 7.24 -8.87
N PHE A 152 3.38 8.12 -7.87
CA PHE A 152 3.25 7.76 -6.47
C PHE A 152 1.98 6.98 -6.15
N ILE A 153 0.88 7.29 -6.84
CA ILE A 153 -0.41 6.59 -6.70
C ILE A 153 -0.41 5.33 -7.56
N THR A 154 0.03 5.43 -8.81
CA THR A 154 -0.02 4.32 -9.77
C THR A 154 0.87 3.14 -9.38
N LEU A 155 1.96 3.33 -8.63
CA LEU A 155 2.79 2.23 -8.13
C LEU A 155 2.14 1.44 -6.99
N ARG A 156 1.11 1.99 -6.33
CA ARG A 156 0.35 1.29 -5.28
C ARG A 156 -0.53 0.17 -5.82
N LEU A 157 -0.67 0.06 -7.14
CA LEU A 157 -1.30 -1.08 -7.80
C LEU A 157 -0.60 -2.42 -7.47
N GLY A 158 0.69 -2.41 -7.11
CA GLY A 158 1.46 -3.61 -6.79
C GLY A 158 1.21 -4.23 -5.39
N GLY A 159 0.02 -4.06 -4.82
CA GLY A 159 -0.34 -4.71 -3.53
C GLY A 159 -0.82 -3.78 -2.41
N HIS A 160 -0.78 -2.46 -2.60
CA HIS A 160 -1.08 -1.48 -1.54
C HIS A 160 -2.55 -1.01 -1.56
N LEU A 161 -3.50 -1.96 -1.60
CA LEU A 161 -4.93 -1.66 -1.72
C LEU A 161 -5.45 -0.82 -0.53
N ASN A 162 -5.00 -1.10 0.69
CA ASN A 162 -5.27 -0.28 1.89
C ASN A 162 -4.98 1.22 1.68
N ILE A 163 -3.84 1.55 1.06
CA ILE A 163 -3.46 2.93 0.78
C ILE A 163 -4.37 3.55 -0.29
N LEU A 164 -4.71 2.82 -1.34
CA LEU A 164 -5.60 3.30 -2.40
C LEU A 164 -7.03 3.54 -1.87
N LEU A 165 -7.54 2.64 -1.01
CA LEU A 165 -8.85 2.77 -0.38
C LEU A 165 -8.96 4.01 0.52
N GLY A 166 -7.88 4.36 1.23
CA GLY A 166 -7.84 5.61 2.00
C GLY A 166 -7.73 6.84 1.10
N THR A 167 -6.93 6.77 0.04
CA THR A 167 -6.61 7.87 -0.87
C THR A 167 -7.83 8.36 -1.65
N GLN A 168 -8.64 7.44 -2.18
CA GLN A 168 -9.80 7.78 -3.01
C GLN A 168 -10.82 8.68 -2.30
N LEU A 169 -10.84 8.68 -0.96
CA LEU A 169 -11.82 9.40 -0.15
C LEU A 169 -11.37 10.82 0.23
N ILE A 170 -10.06 11.13 0.19
CA ILE A 170 -9.54 12.45 0.61
C ILE A 170 -10.22 13.63 -0.13
N PRO A 171 -10.40 13.60 -1.46
CA PRO A 171 -11.03 14.73 -2.16
C PRO A 171 -12.48 14.98 -1.69
N TYR A 172 -13.22 13.92 -1.34
CA TYR A 172 -14.59 14.03 -0.86
C TYR A 172 -14.67 14.67 0.53
N ILE A 173 -13.67 14.42 1.40
CA ILE A 173 -13.56 15.11 2.70
C ILE A 173 -13.46 16.62 2.49
N ILE A 174 -12.61 17.09 1.57
CA ILE A 174 -12.50 18.52 1.22
C ILE A 174 -13.86 19.06 0.78
N LEU A 175 -14.51 18.38 -0.17
CA LEU A 175 -15.79 18.81 -0.72
C LEU A 175 -16.86 18.93 0.36
N PHE A 176 -17.00 17.93 1.24
CA PHE A 176 -18.02 17.93 2.28
C PHE A 176 -17.73 18.96 3.37
N VAL A 177 -16.46 19.22 3.67
CA VAL A 177 -16.06 20.35 4.54
C VAL A 177 -16.43 21.70 3.92
N PHE A 178 -16.19 21.91 2.62
CA PHE A 178 -16.63 23.13 1.93
C PHE A 178 -18.14 23.30 2.02
N ARG A 179 -18.90 22.23 1.76
CA ARG A 179 -20.37 22.22 1.89
C ARG A 179 -20.84 22.50 3.32
N THR A 180 -20.09 22.05 4.32
CA THR A 180 -20.39 22.33 5.73
C THR A 180 -20.31 23.83 6.03
N PHE A 181 -19.28 24.51 5.53
CA PHE A 181 -19.11 25.96 5.75
C PHE A 181 -20.09 26.82 4.95
N GLU A 182 -20.63 26.29 3.84
CA GLU A 182 -21.60 26.96 2.99
C GLU A 182 -23.06 26.69 3.39
N SER A 183 -23.29 25.71 4.27
CA SER A 183 -24.63 25.29 4.69
C SER A 183 -24.97 25.78 6.10
N SER A 184 -26.27 25.87 6.38
CA SER A 184 -26.83 26.19 7.70
C SER A 184 -27.87 25.14 8.15
N GLY A 185 -28.20 25.14 9.45
CA GLY A 185 -29.21 24.25 10.04
C GLY A 185 -28.96 22.76 9.80
N LYS A 186 -30.03 22.00 9.51
CA LYS A 186 -29.99 20.54 9.28
C LYS A 186 -29.04 20.12 8.16
N LYS A 187 -28.91 20.93 7.10
CA LYS A 187 -27.98 20.64 5.98
C LYS A 187 -26.52 20.68 6.42
N ARG A 188 -26.16 21.60 7.32
CA ARG A 188 -24.80 21.66 7.88
C ARG A 188 -24.47 20.41 8.69
N ILE A 189 -25.41 19.95 9.52
CA ILE A 189 -25.25 18.72 10.31
C ILE A 189 -25.07 17.51 9.38
N PHE A 190 -25.87 17.40 8.32
CA PHE A 190 -25.72 16.35 7.33
C PHE A 190 -24.30 16.30 6.73
N TRP A 191 -23.75 17.46 6.33
CA TRP A 191 -22.39 17.51 5.77
C TRP A 191 -21.30 17.24 6.81
N ILE A 192 -21.50 17.60 8.07
CA ILE A 192 -20.60 17.21 9.17
C ILE A 192 -20.57 15.69 9.29
N ILE A 193 -21.73 15.04 9.40
CA ILE A 193 -21.84 13.58 9.51
C ILE A 193 -21.19 12.90 8.30
N LEU A 194 -21.50 13.35 7.09
CA LEU A 194 -20.93 12.76 5.88
C LEU A 194 -19.40 12.96 5.80
N SER A 195 -18.90 14.13 6.23
CA SER A 195 -17.46 14.37 6.35
C SER A 195 -16.82 13.42 7.37
N SER A 196 -17.44 13.22 8.54
CA SER A 196 -16.95 12.33 9.60
C SER A 196 -16.92 10.86 9.16
N ILE A 197 -17.97 10.38 8.48
CA ILE A 197 -18.02 9.01 7.95
C ILE A 197 -16.95 8.82 6.87
N THR A 198 -16.81 9.78 5.96
CA THR A 198 -15.82 9.70 4.87
C THR A 198 -14.39 9.74 5.43
N LEU A 199 -14.15 10.59 6.43
CA LEU A 199 -12.88 10.66 7.17
C LEU A 199 -12.60 9.34 7.89
N ALA A 200 -13.59 8.78 8.60
CA ALA A 200 -13.46 7.49 9.28
C ALA A 200 -13.13 6.37 8.29
N LEU A 201 -13.82 6.28 7.16
CA LEU A 201 -13.54 5.29 6.11
C LEU A 201 -12.15 5.49 5.49
N SER A 202 -11.68 6.73 5.34
CA SER A 202 -10.32 7.02 4.87
C SER A 202 -9.27 6.52 5.86
N ILE A 203 -9.46 6.78 7.16
CA ILE A 203 -8.60 6.28 8.25
C ILE A 203 -8.63 4.75 8.32
N LEU A 204 -9.82 4.16 8.20
CA LEU A 204 -9.96 2.72 8.14
C LEU A 204 -9.38 2.14 6.85
N GLY A 205 -9.11 2.91 5.80
CA GLY A 205 -8.32 2.43 4.66
C GLY A 205 -6.93 1.99 5.10
N SER A 206 -6.25 2.80 5.90
CA SER A 206 -5.00 2.47 6.59
C SER A 206 -4.76 3.48 7.72
N TRP A 207 -4.21 3.04 8.85
CA TRP A 207 -3.96 3.91 10.01
C TRP A 207 -3.08 5.14 9.71
N TYR A 208 -2.28 5.10 8.63
CA TYR A 208 -1.56 6.27 8.10
C TYR A 208 -2.48 7.47 7.82
N PHE A 209 -3.73 7.22 7.43
CA PHE A 209 -4.68 8.26 7.10
C PHE A 209 -5.18 9.06 8.30
N LEU A 210 -4.92 8.61 9.53
CA LEU A 210 -5.09 9.44 10.73
C LEU A 210 -4.20 10.70 10.64
N PHE A 211 -2.93 10.49 10.31
CA PHE A 211 -1.92 11.55 10.22
C PHE A 211 -2.07 12.37 8.93
N ILE A 212 -2.27 11.69 7.79
CA ILE A 212 -2.44 12.33 6.47
C ILE A 212 -3.67 13.26 6.48
N ASN A 213 -4.80 12.79 6.99
CA ASN A 213 -6.00 13.63 7.06
C ASN A 213 -5.91 14.71 8.14
N THR A 214 -5.05 14.57 9.15
CA THR A 214 -4.79 15.68 10.09
C THR A 214 -4.17 16.89 9.37
N ILE A 215 -3.20 16.67 8.48
CA ILE A 215 -2.61 17.74 7.65
C ILE A 215 -3.68 18.37 6.76
N LEU A 216 -4.55 17.55 6.18
CA LEU A 216 -5.68 18.03 5.38
C LEU A 216 -6.56 18.98 6.20
N LEU A 217 -7.00 18.58 7.40
CA LEU A 217 -7.88 19.42 8.21
C LEU A 217 -7.16 20.71 8.68
N VAL A 218 -5.88 20.63 9.05
CA VAL A 218 -5.07 21.81 9.41
C VAL A 218 -4.98 22.80 8.24
N GLY A 219 -4.78 22.32 7.02
CA GLY A 219 -4.80 23.17 5.82
C GLY A 219 -6.14 23.88 5.63
N LEU A 220 -7.25 23.21 5.94
CA LEU A 220 -8.61 23.75 5.81
C LEU A 220 -8.96 24.83 6.85
N LEU A 221 -8.16 25.02 7.91
CA LEU A 221 -8.31 26.17 8.82
C LEU A 221 -8.13 27.52 8.08
N TRP A 222 -7.42 27.50 6.96
CA TRP A 222 -7.16 28.67 6.14
C TRP A 222 -8.20 28.89 5.04
N TYR A 223 -9.21 28.03 4.94
CA TYR A 223 -10.33 28.20 4.02
C TYR A 223 -11.18 29.40 4.43
N LYS A 224 -11.47 30.30 3.46
CA LYS A 224 -12.28 31.53 3.60
C LYS A 224 -11.91 32.42 4.80
N SER A 225 -11.45 33.64 4.52
CA SER A 225 -11.12 34.65 5.54
C SER A 225 -12.31 35.06 6.40
N ASP A 226 -13.51 35.01 5.82
CA ASP A 226 -14.71 35.61 6.40
C ASP A 226 -15.32 34.76 7.53
N ILE A 227 -14.79 33.55 7.72
CA ILE A 227 -15.18 32.65 8.81
C ILE A 227 -14.11 32.74 9.90
N SER A 228 -14.53 32.98 11.14
CA SER A 228 -13.60 33.04 12.27
C SER A 228 -12.84 31.73 12.45
N LEU A 229 -11.56 31.82 12.86
CA LEU A 229 -10.70 30.66 13.07
C LEU A 229 -11.30 29.68 14.09
N LEU A 230 -11.87 30.19 15.19
CA LEU A 230 -12.52 29.37 16.22
C LEU A 230 -13.70 28.55 15.67
N LYS A 231 -14.52 29.13 14.78
CA LYS A 231 -15.64 28.42 14.16
C LYS A 231 -15.16 27.34 13.18
N LYS A 232 -14.06 27.58 12.47
CA LYS A 232 -13.43 26.58 11.61
C LYS A 232 -12.86 25.44 12.45
N ALA A 233 -12.05 25.77 13.45
CA ALA A 233 -11.46 24.81 14.36
C ALA A 233 -12.52 23.95 15.05
N SER A 234 -13.61 24.53 15.57
CA SER A 234 -14.66 23.75 16.23
C SER A 234 -15.39 22.78 15.29
N VAL A 235 -15.66 23.18 14.05
CA VAL A 235 -16.27 22.30 13.04
C VAL A 235 -15.33 21.16 12.67
N LEU A 236 -14.07 21.47 12.36
CA LEU A 236 -13.10 20.47 11.95
C LEU A 236 -12.78 19.51 13.10
N LEU A 237 -12.69 20.02 14.33
CA LEU A 237 -12.55 19.21 15.53
C LEU A 237 -13.77 18.32 15.75
N ALA A 238 -15.00 18.81 15.55
CA ALA A 238 -16.20 17.98 15.65
C ALA A 238 -16.18 16.85 14.59
N ILE A 239 -15.80 17.16 13.34
CA ILE A 239 -15.65 16.15 12.28
C ILE A 239 -14.63 15.09 12.70
N TYR A 240 -13.48 15.52 13.21
CA TYR A 240 -12.42 14.63 13.67
C TYR A 240 -12.90 13.75 14.85
N ILE A 241 -13.48 14.33 15.90
CA ILE A 241 -13.99 13.59 17.06
C ILE A 241 -15.05 12.57 16.65
N PHE A 242 -16.03 12.95 15.83
CA PHE A 242 -17.03 12.00 15.34
C PHE A 242 -16.41 10.88 14.50
N SER A 243 -15.36 11.17 13.72
CA SER A 243 -14.62 10.11 13.01
C SER A 243 -13.90 9.16 13.98
N ILE A 244 -13.28 9.68 15.04
CA ILE A 244 -12.63 8.87 16.09
C ILE A 244 -13.65 7.97 16.80
N ILE A 245 -14.84 8.50 17.10
CA ILE A 245 -15.93 7.70 17.69
C ILE A 245 -16.31 6.54 16.77
N ILE A 246 -16.48 6.79 15.47
CA ILE A 246 -16.83 5.75 14.48
C ILE A 246 -15.75 4.67 14.40
N ILE A 247 -14.47 5.04 14.41
CA ILE A 247 -13.36 4.07 14.28
C ILE A 247 -12.95 3.42 15.60
N SER A 248 -13.43 3.91 16.75
CA SER A 248 -13.03 3.43 18.08
C SER A 248 -13.15 1.91 18.29
N PRO A 249 -14.19 1.19 17.77
CA PRO A 249 -14.22 -0.26 17.89
C PRO A 249 -13.08 -0.94 17.12
N PHE A 250 -12.69 -0.39 15.97
CA PHE A 250 -11.59 -0.92 15.15
C PHE A 250 -10.23 -0.62 15.77
N ILE A 251 -10.07 0.52 16.46
CA ILE A 251 -8.88 0.81 17.27
C ILE A 251 -8.73 -0.26 18.35
N TYR A 252 -9.81 -0.57 19.08
CA TYR A 252 -9.79 -1.61 20.10
C TYR A 252 -9.44 -2.99 19.52
N LEU A 253 -10.06 -3.38 18.41
CA LEU A 253 -9.77 -4.66 17.73
C LEU A 253 -8.30 -4.75 17.29
N THR A 254 -7.76 -3.68 16.70
CA THR A 254 -6.37 -3.61 16.26
C THR A 254 -5.42 -3.68 17.45
N PHE A 255 -5.71 -2.90 18.51
CA PHE A 255 -4.91 -2.89 19.74
C PHE A 255 -4.85 -4.27 20.37
N LYS A 256 -6.01 -4.92 20.57
CA LYS A 256 -6.07 -6.26 21.13
C LYS A 256 -5.32 -7.28 20.28
N ALA A 257 -5.53 -7.28 18.97
CA ALA A 257 -4.82 -8.17 18.06
C ALA A 257 -3.30 -7.95 18.07
N ASN A 258 -2.83 -6.71 18.20
CA ASN A 258 -1.39 -6.42 18.33
C ASN A 258 -0.81 -6.94 19.65
N VAL A 259 -1.53 -6.76 20.76
CA VAL A 259 -1.10 -7.31 22.06
C VAL A 259 -1.08 -8.83 22.02
N ASP A 260 -2.12 -9.47 21.48
CA ASP A 260 -2.21 -10.93 21.39
C ASP A 260 -1.16 -11.53 20.44
N MET A 261 -0.82 -10.84 19.33
CA MET A 261 0.14 -11.32 18.33
C MET A 261 1.61 -10.98 18.66
N PHE A 262 1.85 -9.78 19.19
CA PHE A 262 3.19 -9.19 19.33
C PHE A 262 3.56 -8.86 20.78
N GLY A 263 2.66 -9.03 21.75
CA GLY A 263 2.89 -8.67 23.15
C GLY A 263 3.00 -7.17 23.43
N ARG A 264 2.88 -6.32 22.40
CA ARG A 264 3.04 -4.86 22.49
C ARG A 264 2.33 -4.14 21.35
N VAL A 265 2.19 -2.82 21.48
CA VAL A 265 1.93 -1.95 20.33
C VAL A 265 3.21 -1.85 19.51
N THR A 266 3.11 -2.12 18.22
CA THR A 266 4.27 -2.15 17.31
C THR A 266 4.77 -0.75 16.98
N THR A 267 6.08 -0.57 17.02
CA THR A 267 6.80 0.66 16.63
C THR A 267 7.96 0.31 15.71
N PHE A 268 8.47 1.28 14.97
CA PHE A 268 9.63 1.11 14.10
C PHE A 268 10.84 1.81 14.69
N HIS A 269 12.03 1.26 14.44
CA HIS A 269 13.26 1.98 14.71
C HIS A 269 13.37 3.21 13.79
N LEU A 270 14.16 4.18 14.21
CA LEU A 270 14.36 5.41 13.44
C LEU A 270 15.03 5.08 12.10
N THR A 271 16.01 4.17 12.11
CA THR A 271 16.66 3.60 10.92
C THR A 271 15.67 3.09 9.88
N ASP A 272 14.73 2.24 10.29
CA ASP A 272 13.73 1.61 9.43
C ASP A 272 12.75 2.63 8.86
N SER A 273 12.47 3.69 9.62
CA SER A 273 11.56 4.76 9.21
C SER A 273 12.24 5.75 8.24
N ASP A 274 13.51 6.05 8.48
CA ASP A 274 14.28 7.07 7.76
C ASP A 274 14.49 6.69 6.29
N ILE A 275 14.71 5.40 5.99
CA ILE A 275 14.92 4.91 4.61
C ILE A 275 13.69 5.12 3.69
N PHE A 276 12.49 5.26 4.26
CA PHE A 276 11.24 5.50 3.52
C PHE A 276 10.82 6.98 3.53
N SER A 277 11.75 7.87 3.83
CA SER A 277 11.65 9.31 3.58
C SER A 277 11.78 9.63 2.10
N LEU A 278 11.12 10.67 1.62
CA LEU A 278 11.20 11.14 0.23
C LEU A 278 12.50 11.94 -0.05
N SER A 279 13.15 11.68 -1.17
CA SER A 279 14.27 12.51 -1.67
C SER A 279 13.74 13.70 -2.48
N ILE A 280 14.11 14.94 -2.12
CA ILE A 280 13.47 16.15 -2.67
C ILE A 280 13.74 16.38 -4.16
N ASP A 281 14.92 15.98 -4.64
CA ASP A 281 15.31 16.03 -6.05
C ASP A 281 14.34 15.23 -6.95
N ARG A 282 13.68 14.21 -6.40
CA ARG A 282 12.77 13.32 -7.14
C ARG A 282 11.48 13.98 -7.58
N LEU A 283 11.14 15.15 -7.03
CA LEU A 283 9.98 15.91 -7.50
C LEU A 283 10.12 16.33 -8.98
N PHE A 284 11.35 16.49 -9.44
CA PHE A 284 11.68 17.08 -10.75
C PHE A 284 12.21 16.07 -11.76
N ILE A 285 12.34 14.80 -11.36
CA ILE A 285 12.99 13.76 -12.17
C ILE A 285 11.97 12.66 -12.45
N PRO A 286 11.71 12.33 -13.73
CA PRO A 286 10.86 11.20 -14.09
C PRO A 286 11.28 9.92 -13.37
N HIS A 287 10.29 9.13 -12.97
CA HIS A 287 10.56 7.91 -12.22
C HIS A 287 11.42 6.91 -13.02
N VAL A 288 12.24 6.12 -12.34
CA VAL A 288 13.13 5.12 -12.97
C VAL A 288 12.39 4.05 -13.78
N LEU A 289 11.09 3.88 -13.52
CA LEU A 289 10.23 2.97 -14.29
C LEU A 289 9.62 3.60 -15.56
N HIS A 290 9.86 4.88 -15.82
CA HIS A 290 9.38 5.54 -17.04
C HIS A 290 10.04 4.90 -18.28
N PRO A 291 9.29 4.49 -19.32
CA PRO A 291 9.83 3.68 -20.42
C PRO A 291 10.89 4.39 -21.27
N ILE A 292 10.75 5.71 -21.46
CA ILE A 292 11.68 6.52 -22.25
C ILE A 292 12.80 7.12 -21.38
N TRP A 293 12.41 7.87 -20.34
CA TRP A 293 13.34 8.65 -19.52
C TRP A 293 13.95 7.89 -18.33
N GLY A 294 13.38 6.75 -17.95
CA GLY A 294 13.78 6.02 -16.74
C GLY A 294 15.25 5.56 -16.78
N ASN A 295 15.73 5.05 -17.93
CA ASN A 295 17.13 4.65 -18.07
C ASN A 295 18.08 5.86 -18.01
N ILE A 296 17.74 6.95 -18.71
CA ILE A 296 18.58 8.16 -18.79
C ILE A 296 18.76 8.76 -17.39
N PHE A 297 17.66 9.01 -16.69
CA PHE A 297 17.72 9.61 -15.35
C PHE A 297 18.11 8.61 -14.27
N GLY A 298 17.86 7.31 -14.44
CA GLY A 298 18.25 6.29 -13.48
C GLY A 298 19.76 6.16 -13.30
N HIS A 299 20.55 6.41 -14.36
CA HIS A 299 22.02 6.43 -14.28
C HIS A 299 22.57 7.67 -13.58
N ILE A 300 21.93 8.83 -13.78
CA ILE A 300 22.39 10.12 -13.23
C ILE A 300 21.88 10.30 -11.78
N PHE A 301 20.64 9.87 -11.56
CA PHE A 301 19.92 9.98 -10.30
C PHE A 301 19.34 8.61 -9.93
N PRO A 302 20.07 7.75 -9.19
CA PRO A 302 19.61 6.42 -8.78
C PRO A 302 18.50 6.50 -7.73
N GLY A 303 17.34 5.87 -7.94
CA GLY A 303 16.24 5.86 -6.96
C GLY A 303 16.41 4.78 -5.88
N ARG A 304 15.84 4.98 -4.68
CA ARG A 304 15.91 3.98 -3.59
C ARG A 304 14.73 3.01 -3.56
N GLY A 305 13.60 3.39 -4.16
CA GLY A 305 12.38 2.58 -4.12
C GLY A 305 11.13 3.42 -4.39
N GLU A 306 9.97 2.86 -4.02
CA GLU A 306 8.66 3.48 -4.26
C GLU A 306 8.46 4.84 -3.56
N GLN A 307 9.19 5.09 -2.47
CA GLN A 307 9.16 6.37 -1.74
C GLN A 307 9.68 7.55 -2.57
N ASP A 308 10.53 7.26 -3.57
CA ASP A 308 11.13 8.26 -4.45
C ASP A 308 10.33 8.44 -5.76
N ALA A 309 9.18 7.77 -5.90
CA ALA A 309 8.33 7.86 -7.09
C ALA A 309 7.38 9.06 -7.06
N VAL A 310 7.94 10.26 -6.94
CA VAL A 310 7.20 11.50 -6.60
C VAL A 310 7.28 12.57 -7.68
N PHE A 311 7.57 12.17 -8.90
CA PHE A 311 7.54 13.08 -10.04
C PHE A 311 6.13 13.63 -10.27
N LEU A 312 5.98 14.95 -10.30
CA LEU A 312 4.68 15.62 -10.48
C LEU A 312 4.30 15.84 -11.97
N ALA A 313 5.25 15.67 -12.90
CA ALA A 313 5.24 16.19 -14.28
C ALA A 313 5.55 17.70 -14.39
N TYR A 314 6.32 18.09 -15.40
CA TYR A 314 6.74 19.48 -15.61
C TYR A 314 5.53 20.36 -15.96
N ILE A 315 4.60 19.84 -16.77
CA ILE A 315 3.39 20.61 -17.14
C ILE A 315 2.51 20.90 -15.92
N ALA A 316 2.35 19.93 -15.02
CA ALA A 316 1.59 20.11 -13.80
C ALA A 316 2.31 21.08 -12.84
N PHE A 317 3.63 21.00 -12.73
CA PHE A 317 4.41 21.93 -11.91
C PHE A 317 4.24 23.38 -12.39
N PHE A 318 4.38 23.61 -13.71
CA PHE A 318 4.17 24.93 -14.31
C PHE A 318 2.77 25.47 -14.06
N LEU A 319 1.73 24.66 -14.29
CA LEU A 319 0.34 25.06 -14.11
C LEU A 319 0.00 25.31 -12.64
N ALA A 320 0.56 24.53 -11.70
CA ALA A 320 0.37 24.75 -10.27
C ALA A 320 0.98 26.09 -9.83
N ILE A 321 2.22 26.39 -10.25
CA ILE A 321 2.87 27.69 -9.99
C ILE A 321 2.02 28.83 -10.57
N LEU A 322 1.58 28.70 -11.82
CA LEU A 322 0.73 29.70 -12.45
C LEU A 322 -0.58 29.90 -11.66
N GLY A 323 -1.18 28.81 -11.17
CA GLY A 323 -2.36 28.84 -10.33
C GLY A 323 -2.15 29.63 -9.04
N VAL A 324 -1.02 29.41 -8.36
CA VAL A 324 -0.64 30.16 -7.15
C VAL A 324 -0.40 31.64 -7.45
N LEU A 325 0.36 31.96 -8.49
CA LEU A 325 0.76 33.34 -8.80
C LEU A 325 -0.37 34.20 -9.37
N LYS A 326 -1.35 33.60 -10.04
CA LYS A 326 -2.39 34.33 -10.78
C LYS A 326 -3.79 34.26 -10.17
N THR A 327 -3.96 33.50 -9.09
CA THR A 327 -5.22 33.41 -8.35
C THR A 327 -5.08 34.15 -7.03
N GLN A 328 -6.19 34.72 -6.54
CA GLN A 328 -6.20 35.38 -5.24
C GLN A 328 -5.75 34.43 -4.13
N ILE A 329 -4.86 34.91 -3.27
CA ILE A 329 -4.26 34.11 -2.19
C ILE A 329 -5.32 33.49 -1.26
N SER A 330 -6.46 34.16 -1.05
CA SER A 330 -7.56 33.63 -0.23
C SER A 330 -8.15 32.32 -0.76
N GLN A 331 -8.04 32.06 -2.07
CA GLN A 331 -8.53 30.83 -2.70
C GLN A 331 -7.46 29.73 -2.72
N THR A 332 -6.19 30.10 -2.86
CA THR A 332 -5.07 29.14 -3.01
C THR A 332 -4.39 28.81 -1.68
N LYS A 333 -4.46 29.68 -0.67
CA LYS A 333 -3.77 29.55 0.63
C LYS A 333 -3.96 28.19 1.32
N PRO A 334 -5.17 27.61 1.42
CA PRO A 334 -5.33 26.28 2.03
C PRO A 334 -4.48 25.22 1.32
N PHE A 335 -4.48 25.23 0.00
CA PHE A 335 -3.78 24.26 -0.83
C PHE A 335 -2.28 24.50 -0.86
N VAL A 336 -1.83 25.75 -0.82
CA VAL A 336 -0.40 26.08 -0.67
C VAL A 336 0.14 25.58 0.66
N ILE A 337 -0.60 25.80 1.76
CA ILE A 337 -0.22 25.32 3.09
C ILE A 337 -0.17 23.80 3.11
N MET A 338 -1.20 23.12 2.58
CA MET A 338 -1.19 21.66 2.43
C MET A 338 0.01 21.17 1.63
N THR A 339 0.32 21.82 0.50
CA THR A 339 1.44 21.46 -0.38
C THR A 339 2.77 21.54 0.39
N ILE A 340 3.03 22.66 1.07
CA ILE A 340 4.29 22.89 1.78
C ILE A 340 4.42 21.93 2.98
N THR A 341 3.40 21.84 3.83
CA THR A 341 3.48 21.02 5.05
C THR A 341 3.58 19.53 4.73
N SER A 342 2.79 19.04 3.77
CA SER A 342 2.85 17.64 3.37
C SER A 342 4.15 17.29 2.65
N LEU A 343 4.74 18.21 1.88
CA LEU A 343 6.05 18.00 1.28
C LEU A 343 7.14 17.87 2.35
N ILE A 344 7.21 18.81 3.29
CA ILE A 344 8.18 18.78 4.39
C ILE A 344 8.05 17.48 5.20
N LEU A 345 6.82 17.04 5.50
CA LEU A 345 6.60 15.80 6.23
C LEU A 345 6.87 14.55 5.38
N SER A 346 6.64 14.60 4.06
CA SER A 346 6.96 13.48 3.17
C SER A 346 8.46 13.22 3.07
N MET A 347 9.28 14.27 3.22
CA MET A 347 10.74 14.16 3.33
C MET A 347 11.20 13.50 4.64
N GLY A 348 10.29 13.23 5.58
CA GLY A 348 10.53 12.37 6.74
C GLY A 348 11.45 12.96 7.80
N THR A 349 12.36 12.13 8.30
CA THR A 349 13.19 12.41 9.49
C THR A 349 14.49 13.11 9.16
N THR A 350 15.10 12.80 8.01
CA THR A 350 16.35 13.42 7.55
C THR A 350 16.27 13.79 6.07
N LEU A 351 17.07 14.79 5.66
CA LEU A 351 17.10 15.23 4.27
C LEU A 351 17.84 14.22 3.39
N TYR A 352 17.20 13.82 2.29
CA TYR A 352 17.81 13.02 1.22
C TYR A 352 17.97 13.85 -0.05
N TRP A 353 19.10 13.64 -0.72
CA TRP A 353 19.42 14.16 -2.04
C TRP A 353 20.16 13.10 -2.85
N ASN A 354 19.70 12.85 -4.07
CA ASN A 354 20.31 11.88 -4.98
C ASN A 354 20.49 10.49 -4.35
N ALA A 355 19.42 10.00 -3.68
CA ALA A 355 19.39 8.74 -2.94
C ALA A 355 20.40 8.57 -1.80
N LYS A 356 21.06 9.64 -1.37
CA LYS A 356 21.95 9.65 -0.21
C LYS A 356 21.39 10.59 0.84
N ARG A 357 21.63 10.22 2.10
CA ARG A 357 21.36 11.11 3.23
C ARG A 357 22.29 12.31 3.12
N VAL A 358 21.76 13.52 3.31
CA VAL A 358 22.57 14.73 3.30
C VAL A 358 23.17 14.91 4.69
N GLU A 359 24.50 14.85 4.75
CA GLU A 359 25.26 14.91 5.98
C GLU A 359 26.16 16.15 5.98
N ILE A 360 26.32 16.77 7.15
CA ILE A 360 27.18 17.94 7.36
C ILE A 360 28.29 17.59 8.36
N PRO A 361 29.52 18.10 8.16
CA PRO A 361 30.62 17.82 9.09
C PRO A 361 30.36 18.48 10.44
N LEU A 362 30.65 17.77 11.53
CA LEU A 362 30.59 18.28 12.89
C LEU A 362 31.96 18.79 13.34
N PRO A 363 32.01 19.89 14.11
CA PRO A 363 33.20 20.24 14.90
C PRO A 363 33.60 19.07 15.82
N TYR A 364 34.91 18.88 16.05
CA TYR A 364 35.44 17.74 16.82
C TYR A 364 34.81 17.60 18.22
N ASN A 365 34.54 18.73 18.89
CA ASN A 365 33.90 18.78 20.21
C ASN A 365 32.40 18.41 20.21
N MET A 366 31.80 18.18 19.03
CA MET A 366 30.37 17.88 18.85
C MET A 366 30.13 16.50 18.24
N ILE A 367 31.17 15.69 18.00
CA ILE A 367 31.06 14.35 17.40
C ILE A 367 30.08 13.45 18.19
N TRP A 368 30.02 13.59 19.52
CA TRP A 368 29.08 12.88 20.38
C TRP A 368 27.60 13.08 20.00
N ILE A 369 27.26 14.13 19.24
CA ILE A 369 25.89 14.36 18.74
C ILE A 369 25.52 13.30 17.71
N SER A 370 26.46 12.88 16.86
CA SER A 370 26.21 11.84 15.85
C SER A 370 25.79 10.51 16.48
N GLU A 371 26.35 10.17 17.65
CA GLU A 371 26.02 8.97 18.43
C GLU A 371 24.61 9.00 19.05
N LYS A 372 23.97 10.17 19.13
CA LYS A 372 22.59 10.29 19.62
C LYS A 372 21.53 9.97 18.57
N PHE A 373 21.91 9.95 17.29
CA PHE A 373 21.01 9.53 16.22
C PHE A 373 21.11 8.01 16.09
N ASP A 374 20.04 7.31 16.45
CA ASP A 374 19.89 5.86 16.20
C ASP A 374 19.66 5.63 14.71
N LEU A 375 20.70 5.89 13.91
CA LEU A 375 20.71 5.83 12.45
C LEU A 375 21.95 5.05 11.99
N ASN A 376 21.74 4.11 11.07
CA ASN A 376 22.81 3.33 10.48
C ASN A 376 23.53 4.16 9.41
N ASP A 377 24.78 3.76 9.16
CA ASP A 377 25.62 4.25 8.05
C ASP A 377 25.90 5.77 8.07
N ILE A 378 25.90 6.40 9.25
CA ILE A 378 26.37 7.79 9.38
C ILE A 378 27.89 7.84 9.22
N THR A 379 28.37 8.75 8.38
CA THR A 379 29.81 8.97 8.22
C THR A 379 30.44 9.45 9.54
N PRO A 380 31.53 8.85 10.04
CA PRO A 380 32.18 9.30 11.27
C PRO A 380 32.56 10.79 11.23
N GLY A 381 32.12 11.56 12.23
CA GLY A 381 32.34 13.01 12.29
C GLY A 381 31.32 13.85 11.51
N PHE A 382 30.26 13.24 10.99
CA PHE A 382 29.16 13.94 10.32
C PHE A 382 27.84 13.75 11.08
N VAL A 383 26.88 14.63 10.82
CA VAL A 383 25.49 14.50 11.28
C VAL A 383 24.56 14.69 10.09
N PRO A 384 23.47 13.92 9.99
CA PRO A 384 22.46 14.17 8.98
C PRO A 384 21.73 15.48 9.24
N ILE A 385 21.23 16.13 8.20
CA ILE A 385 20.36 17.30 8.35
C ILE A 385 18.98 16.83 8.84
N PRO A 386 18.60 17.12 10.11
CA PRO A 386 17.31 16.69 10.64
C PRO A 386 16.18 17.51 10.04
N LEU A 387 15.05 16.85 9.77
CA LEU A 387 13.82 17.49 9.33
C LEU A 387 12.77 17.44 10.44
N PRO A 388 11.69 18.25 10.36
CA PRO A 388 10.66 18.28 11.40
C PRO A 388 10.06 16.91 11.74
N GLY A 389 10.08 15.93 10.82
CA GLY A 389 9.64 14.57 11.09
C GLY A 389 10.38 13.89 12.24
N ILE A 390 11.65 14.22 12.50
CA ILE A 390 12.40 13.65 13.62
C ILE A 390 11.84 14.09 14.98
N LEU A 391 11.39 15.35 15.07
CA LEU A 391 10.77 15.86 16.29
C LEU A 391 9.42 15.18 16.52
N LEU A 392 8.65 14.98 15.46
CA LEU A 392 7.39 14.26 15.56
C LEU A 392 7.62 12.81 16.00
N TYR A 393 8.61 12.13 15.44
CA TYR A 393 8.99 10.76 15.80
C TYR A 393 9.30 10.60 17.30
N TYR A 394 10.11 11.50 17.87
CA TYR A 394 10.52 11.39 19.28
C TYR A 394 9.52 11.97 20.28
N PHE A 395 8.79 13.03 19.93
CA PHE A 395 8.00 13.81 20.90
C PHE A 395 6.49 13.66 20.78
N LEU A 396 5.96 13.28 19.61
CA LEU A 396 4.51 13.10 19.46
C LEU A 396 4.12 11.62 19.56
N PRO A 397 3.12 11.27 20.40
CA PRO A 397 2.63 9.91 20.51
C PRO A 397 2.27 9.32 19.15
N PHE A 398 2.60 8.03 18.99
CA PHE A 398 2.29 7.19 17.82
C PHE A 398 3.01 7.55 16.51
N TYR A 399 3.78 8.64 16.43
CA TYR A 399 4.57 8.93 15.22
C TYR A 399 5.75 7.96 15.02
N ASN A 400 6.24 7.33 16.10
CA ASN A 400 7.19 6.22 16.02
C ASN A 400 6.58 4.91 15.48
N ALA A 401 5.27 4.86 15.24
CA ALA A 401 4.61 3.78 14.51
C ALA A 401 4.56 4.03 12.98
N LEU A 402 5.03 5.20 12.50
CA LEU A 402 5.09 5.53 11.08
C LEU A 402 6.42 5.08 10.47
N ARG A 403 6.35 4.03 9.65
CA ARG A 403 7.48 3.56 8.85
C ARG A 403 7.70 4.38 7.58
N VAL A 404 6.64 4.64 6.81
CA VAL A 404 6.74 5.24 5.46
C VAL A 404 6.28 6.70 5.46
N TRP A 405 7.20 7.61 5.73
CA TRP A 405 6.94 9.06 5.78
C TRP A 405 6.55 9.65 4.42
N ALA A 406 7.09 9.12 3.32
CA ALA A 406 6.76 9.57 1.97
C ALA A 406 5.25 9.56 1.66
N ARG A 407 4.42 8.80 2.40
CA ARG A 407 2.95 8.75 2.22
C ARG A 407 2.25 10.09 2.45
N PHE A 408 2.86 11.03 3.20
CA PHE A 408 2.31 12.39 3.31
C PHE A 408 2.22 13.10 1.95
N TYR A 409 3.01 12.68 0.95
CA TYR A 409 2.98 13.18 -0.42
C TYR A 409 1.62 13.06 -1.11
N ILE A 410 0.70 12.21 -0.62
CA ILE A 410 -0.67 12.12 -1.14
C ILE A 410 -1.40 13.48 -1.03
N ILE A 411 -1.21 14.21 0.07
CA ILE A 411 -1.79 15.55 0.25
C ILE A 411 -1.13 16.57 -0.67
N PHE A 412 0.19 16.45 -0.88
CA PHE A 412 0.90 17.28 -1.85
C PHE A 412 0.30 17.10 -3.25
N LEU A 413 0.10 15.87 -3.71
CA LEU A 413 -0.50 15.57 -5.00
C LEU A 413 -1.92 16.12 -5.13
N LEU A 414 -2.75 15.95 -4.09
CA LEU A 414 -4.12 16.44 -4.12
C LEU A 414 -4.16 17.97 -4.21
N ALA A 415 -3.40 18.65 -3.35
CA ALA A 415 -3.36 20.10 -3.28
C ALA A 415 -2.78 20.72 -4.56
N THR A 416 -1.69 20.17 -5.09
CA THR A 416 -1.10 20.61 -6.36
C THR A 416 -2.02 20.36 -7.54
N SER A 417 -2.73 19.23 -7.59
CA SER A 417 -3.75 18.95 -8.63
C SER A 417 -4.86 20.01 -8.63
N ILE A 418 -5.29 20.49 -7.46
CA ILE A 418 -6.26 21.59 -7.36
C ILE A 418 -5.65 22.91 -7.85
N LEU A 419 -4.38 23.19 -7.51
CA LEU A 419 -3.64 24.38 -7.98
C LEU A 419 -3.46 24.38 -9.51
N VAL A 420 -3.23 23.21 -10.13
CA VAL A 420 -3.22 23.06 -11.60
C VAL A 420 -4.54 23.52 -12.21
N GLY A 421 -5.67 23.18 -11.58
CA GLY A 421 -6.99 23.64 -11.99
C GLY A 421 -7.08 25.16 -12.04
N PHE A 422 -6.58 25.86 -11.00
CA PHE A 422 -6.54 27.32 -10.98
C PHE A 422 -5.64 27.90 -12.10
N GLY A 423 -4.49 27.30 -12.36
CA GLY A 423 -3.59 27.72 -13.46
C GLY A 423 -4.25 27.58 -14.83
N CYS A 424 -4.89 26.43 -15.08
CA CYS A 424 -5.67 26.21 -16.30
C CYS A 424 -6.82 27.23 -16.41
N TYR A 425 -7.52 27.52 -15.31
CA TYR A 425 -8.61 28.49 -15.33
C TYR A 425 -8.13 29.88 -15.71
N TYR A 426 -6.99 30.33 -15.18
CA TYR A 426 -6.38 31.59 -15.59
C TYR A 426 -6.05 31.60 -17.10
N MET A 427 -5.40 30.55 -17.61
CA MET A 427 -5.07 30.44 -19.04
C MET A 427 -6.31 30.44 -19.94
N SER A 428 -7.39 29.78 -19.51
CA SER A 428 -8.64 29.70 -20.29
C SER A 428 -9.26 31.06 -20.58
N LYS A 429 -9.01 32.06 -19.71
CA LYS A 429 -9.46 33.45 -19.90
C LYS A 429 -8.61 34.22 -20.91
N LYS A 430 -7.40 33.76 -21.22
CA LYS A 430 -6.43 34.44 -22.08
C LYS A 430 -6.31 33.81 -23.45
N ILE A 431 -6.61 32.52 -23.59
CA ILE A 431 -6.37 31.77 -24.81
C ILE A 431 -7.68 31.29 -25.43
N LYS A 432 -7.90 31.67 -26.70
CA LYS A 432 -9.11 31.34 -27.48
C LYS A 432 -9.32 29.83 -27.65
N TYR A 433 -8.26 29.09 -28.00
CA TYR A 433 -8.30 27.64 -28.26
C TYR A 433 -7.87 26.78 -27.05
N HIS A 434 -8.19 27.23 -25.83
CA HIS A 434 -7.73 26.59 -24.60
C HIS A 434 -8.12 25.11 -24.48
N ASN A 435 -9.26 24.68 -25.03
CA ASN A 435 -9.65 23.26 -24.98
C ASN A 435 -8.68 22.35 -25.75
N ILE A 436 -8.17 22.79 -26.90
CA ILE A 436 -7.17 22.03 -27.67
C ILE A 436 -5.86 21.98 -26.89
N ILE A 437 -5.43 23.12 -26.32
CA ILE A 437 -4.20 23.20 -25.53
C ILE A 437 -4.29 22.31 -24.28
N PHE A 438 -5.41 22.32 -23.57
CA PHE A 438 -5.59 21.49 -22.38
C PHE A 438 -5.72 20.00 -22.74
N PHE A 439 -6.24 19.66 -23.91
CA PHE A 439 -6.17 18.29 -24.42
C PHE A 439 -4.71 17.88 -24.70
N LEU A 440 -3.92 18.75 -25.33
CA LEU A 440 -2.49 18.52 -25.52
C LEU A 440 -1.74 18.40 -24.18
N PHE A 441 -2.09 19.22 -23.18
CA PHE A 441 -1.55 19.11 -21.84
C PHE A 441 -1.91 17.79 -21.17
N LEU A 442 -3.14 17.31 -21.36
CA LEU A 442 -3.52 15.98 -20.90
C LEU A 442 -2.64 14.91 -21.56
N VAL A 443 -2.45 14.96 -22.88
CA VAL A 443 -1.59 14.00 -23.59
C VAL A 443 -0.15 14.06 -23.08
N ILE A 444 0.41 15.26 -22.91
CA ILE A 444 1.77 15.44 -22.38
C ILE A 444 1.87 14.91 -20.94
N LEU A 445 0.93 15.27 -20.07
CA LEU A 445 0.86 14.78 -18.69
C LEU A 445 0.86 13.25 -18.64
N LEU A 446 0.02 12.63 -19.48
CA LEU A 446 -0.11 11.19 -19.58
C LEU A 446 1.19 10.52 -20.05
N ILE A 447 1.96 11.18 -20.93
CA ILE A 447 3.29 10.75 -21.36
C ILE A 447 4.30 10.92 -20.22
N GLU A 448 4.33 12.07 -19.55
CA GLU A 448 5.26 12.37 -18.45
C GLU A 448 5.07 11.43 -17.24
N HIS A 449 3.83 10.99 -16.99
CA HIS A 449 3.47 10.05 -15.95
C HIS A 449 3.49 8.58 -16.40
N LEU A 450 3.91 8.31 -17.64
CA LEU A 450 3.84 6.96 -18.18
C LEU A 450 4.77 6.01 -17.42
N ILE A 451 4.16 5.01 -16.77
CA ILE A 451 4.85 3.87 -16.13
C ILE A 451 4.47 2.55 -16.81
N VAL A 452 3.70 2.65 -17.91
CA VAL A 452 3.17 1.51 -18.67
C VAL A 452 4.17 1.05 -19.74
N PRO A 453 4.30 -0.27 -19.98
CA PRO A 453 3.67 -1.34 -19.21
C PRO A 453 4.29 -1.47 -17.83
N TYR A 454 3.46 -1.79 -16.84
CA TYR A 454 3.97 -2.29 -15.57
C TYR A 454 4.84 -3.50 -15.90
N LYS A 455 6.16 -3.37 -15.78
CA LYS A 455 7.09 -4.48 -16.08
C LYS A 455 6.76 -5.72 -15.22
N ASN A 456 6.16 -5.49 -14.06
CA ASN A 456 5.78 -6.53 -13.11
C ASN A 456 4.28 -6.77 -13.22
N PHE A 457 3.91 -7.76 -14.03
CA PHE A 457 2.55 -8.21 -14.27
C PHE A 457 2.56 -9.74 -14.22
N THR A 458 1.92 -10.33 -13.22
CA THR A 458 2.15 -11.74 -12.88
C THR A 458 0.88 -12.55 -13.00
N ALA A 459 0.95 -13.67 -13.73
CA ALA A 459 -0.08 -14.69 -13.71
C ALA A 459 -0.14 -15.35 -12.32
N VAL A 460 -1.32 -15.42 -11.74
CA VAL A 460 -1.53 -16.00 -10.40
C VAL A 460 -1.15 -17.49 -10.38
N SER A 461 -1.28 -18.17 -11.51
CA SER A 461 -0.93 -19.58 -11.71
C SER A 461 0.54 -19.92 -11.46
N VAL A 462 1.43 -18.93 -11.53
CA VAL A 462 2.86 -19.10 -11.21
C VAL A 462 3.07 -19.60 -9.77
N ASN A 463 2.12 -19.35 -8.87
CA ASN A 463 2.18 -19.79 -7.47
C ASN A 463 1.23 -20.96 -7.15
N GLU A 464 0.55 -21.53 -8.14
CA GLU A 464 -0.47 -22.57 -7.89
C GLU A 464 0.09 -23.97 -7.65
N ARG A 465 1.30 -24.31 -8.13
CA ARG A 465 1.96 -25.63 -8.01
C ARG A 465 0.95 -26.79 -7.97
N LYS A 466 0.21 -26.95 -9.07
CA LYS A 466 -1.04 -27.73 -9.10
C LYS A 466 -0.85 -29.13 -8.51
N ASN A 467 0.21 -29.83 -8.88
CA ASN A 467 0.43 -31.21 -8.42
C ASN A 467 0.78 -31.28 -6.93
N VAL A 468 1.56 -30.33 -6.42
CA VAL A 468 1.87 -30.22 -4.99
C VAL A 468 0.60 -29.93 -4.19
N ASN A 469 -0.20 -28.96 -4.64
CA ASN A 469 -1.42 -28.55 -3.95
C ASN A 469 -2.51 -29.62 -4.01
N ASP A 470 -2.64 -30.36 -5.11
CA ASP A 470 -3.58 -31.48 -5.20
C ASP A 470 -3.15 -32.64 -4.29
N TRP A 471 -1.84 -32.91 -4.15
CA TRP A 471 -1.33 -33.86 -3.17
C TRP A 471 -1.60 -33.43 -1.73
N LEU A 472 -1.41 -32.14 -1.42
CA LEU A 472 -1.70 -31.58 -0.09
C LEU A 472 -3.19 -31.68 0.23
N LYS A 473 -4.09 -31.35 -0.70
CA LYS A 473 -5.55 -31.47 -0.50
C LYS A 473 -5.96 -32.88 -0.07
N ASN A 474 -5.31 -33.90 -0.63
CA ASN A 474 -5.59 -35.32 -0.34
C ASN A 474 -5.05 -35.81 1.01
N GLN A 475 -4.28 -34.99 1.75
CA GLN A 475 -3.88 -35.33 3.12
C GLN A 475 -5.04 -35.11 4.11
N PRO A 476 -4.99 -35.64 5.35
CA PRO A 476 -5.97 -35.33 6.39
C PRO A 476 -6.18 -33.82 6.61
N GLU A 477 -7.37 -33.40 7.05
CA GLU A 477 -7.66 -31.97 7.31
C GLU A 477 -6.79 -31.39 8.44
N SER A 478 -6.41 -32.21 9.41
CA SER A 478 -5.52 -31.83 10.52
C SER A 478 -4.07 -31.61 10.11
N THR A 479 -3.70 -31.93 8.86
CA THR A 479 -2.32 -31.83 8.39
C THR A 479 -1.78 -30.40 8.51
N SER A 480 -0.57 -30.30 9.06
CA SER A 480 0.17 -29.05 9.19
C SER A 480 1.54 -29.16 8.52
N ILE A 481 1.97 -28.07 7.88
CA ILE A 481 3.19 -28.04 7.06
C ILE A 481 4.03 -26.78 7.33
N ILE A 482 5.29 -26.86 6.95
CA ILE A 482 6.18 -25.70 6.81
C ILE A 482 6.91 -25.75 5.47
N GLU A 483 7.01 -24.61 4.81
CA GLU A 483 7.69 -24.46 3.53
C GLU A 483 9.00 -23.69 3.67
N TYR A 484 10.01 -24.15 2.92
CA TYR A 484 11.35 -23.57 2.82
C TYR A 484 11.69 -23.25 1.35
N PRO A 485 12.62 -22.31 1.07
CA PRO A 485 13.46 -21.58 2.01
C PRO A 485 12.81 -20.34 2.63
N LYS A 486 13.06 -20.14 3.93
CA LYS A 486 12.57 -18.97 4.68
C LYS A 486 13.56 -17.79 4.60
N PRO A 487 13.07 -16.53 4.65
CA PRO A 487 11.67 -16.12 4.63
C PRO A 487 11.09 -16.04 3.19
N TYR A 488 11.88 -16.40 2.17
CA TYR A 488 11.57 -16.13 0.77
C TYR A 488 10.23 -16.71 0.30
N VAL A 489 9.84 -17.88 0.80
CA VAL A 489 8.55 -18.51 0.43
C VAL A 489 7.41 -18.17 1.37
N ASP A 490 7.62 -17.44 2.48
CA ASP A 490 6.64 -17.33 3.56
C ASP A 490 5.30 -16.74 3.09
N LYS A 491 5.34 -15.62 2.36
CA LYS A 491 4.15 -14.98 1.79
C LYS A 491 3.42 -15.86 0.78
N ILE A 492 4.18 -16.59 -0.04
CA ILE A 492 3.60 -17.39 -1.12
C ILE A 492 3.10 -18.74 -0.62
N ALA A 493 3.73 -19.32 0.39
CA ALA A 493 3.19 -20.45 1.15
C ALA A 493 1.89 -20.06 1.86
N MET A 494 1.81 -18.85 2.44
CA MET A 494 0.56 -18.29 2.96
C MET A 494 -0.50 -18.18 1.85
N TYR A 495 -0.17 -17.65 0.66
CA TYR A 495 -1.12 -17.67 -0.46
C TYR A 495 -1.55 -19.10 -0.87
N SER A 496 -0.59 -20.01 -1.02
CA SER A 496 -0.80 -21.42 -1.38
C SER A 496 -1.72 -22.13 -0.38
N GLN A 497 -1.67 -21.74 0.90
CA GLN A 497 -2.58 -22.21 1.94
C GLN A 497 -4.05 -22.11 1.50
N SER A 498 -4.44 -21.02 0.85
CA SER A 498 -5.81 -20.83 0.35
C SER A 498 -6.22 -21.82 -0.74
N LEU A 499 -5.25 -22.45 -1.40
CA LEU A 499 -5.46 -23.42 -2.47
C LEU A 499 -5.60 -24.85 -1.94
N HIS A 500 -4.85 -25.23 -0.91
CA HIS A 500 -4.85 -26.61 -0.36
C HIS A 500 -5.53 -26.77 1.00
N GLY A 501 -5.82 -25.68 1.72
CA GLY A 501 -6.60 -25.66 2.97
C GLY A 501 -5.88 -26.17 4.23
N LYS A 502 -4.63 -26.65 4.13
CA LYS A 502 -3.86 -27.19 5.27
C LYS A 502 -3.33 -26.06 6.16
N LYS A 503 -2.91 -26.38 7.38
CA LYS A 503 -2.29 -25.40 8.28
C LYS A 503 -0.84 -25.19 7.88
N VAL A 504 -0.39 -23.94 7.82
CA VAL A 504 0.99 -23.59 7.47
C VAL A 504 1.64 -22.77 8.59
N VAL A 505 2.90 -23.07 8.90
CA VAL A 505 3.71 -22.25 9.84
C VAL A 505 4.05 -20.90 9.21
N ASN A 506 4.20 -20.88 7.88
CA ASN A 506 4.56 -19.70 7.11
C ASN A 506 3.51 -18.57 7.22
N GLY A 507 3.97 -17.34 7.05
CA GLY A 507 3.14 -16.14 7.02
C GLY A 507 4.01 -14.90 6.86
N ASP A 508 3.46 -13.81 6.33
CA ASP A 508 4.19 -12.55 6.17
C ASP A 508 3.51 -11.40 6.92
N LEU A 509 4.28 -10.73 7.77
CA LEU A 509 3.88 -9.58 8.57
C LEU A 509 5.09 -8.66 8.72
N TYR A 510 4.84 -7.35 8.83
CA TYR A 510 5.93 -6.38 9.07
C TYR A 510 6.62 -6.57 10.42
N HIS A 511 5.90 -7.09 11.42
CA HIS A 511 6.45 -7.55 12.69
C HIS A 511 6.17 -9.04 12.81
N MET A 512 7.21 -9.82 13.13
CA MET A 512 7.01 -11.25 13.36
C MET A 512 6.26 -11.46 14.69
N PRO A 513 5.35 -12.45 14.76
CA PRO A 513 4.71 -12.84 16.01
C PRO A 513 5.75 -13.17 17.07
N THR A 514 5.50 -12.85 18.34
CA THR A 514 6.50 -13.01 19.42
C THR A 514 7.07 -14.43 19.49
N TYR A 515 6.21 -15.44 19.34
CA TYR A 515 6.67 -16.83 19.39
C TYR A 515 7.59 -17.20 18.22
N LEU A 516 7.45 -16.55 17.05
CA LEU A 516 8.37 -16.73 15.91
C LEU A 516 9.60 -15.83 15.98
N GLU A 517 9.48 -14.63 16.55
CA GLU A 517 10.60 -13.69 16.73
C GLU A 517 11.74 -14.36 17.53
N HIS A 518 11.41 -15.04 18.63
CA HIS A 518 12.36 -15.79 19.44
C HIS A 518 12.90 -17.07 18.75
N MET A 519 12.26 -17.49 17.66
CA MET A 519 12.58 -18.71 16.92
C MET A 519 13.24 -18.42 15.58
N HIS A 520 13.32 -17.16 15.14
CA HIS A 520 13.91 -16.75 13.86
C HIS A 520 15.41 -17.09 13.77
N GLY A 521 16.11 -17.16 14.92
CA GLY A 521 17.48 -17.66 14.99
C GLY A 521 17.60 -19.19 15.02
N LYS A 522 16.50 -19.90 15.26
CA LYS A 522 16.46 -21.38 15.34
C LYS A 522 15.96 -21.96 14.01
N LEU A 523 14.73 -21.61 13.60
CA LEU A 523 14.15 -21.96 12.30
C LEU A 523 14.83 -21.17 11.18
N GLY A 524 15.97 -21.68 10.73
CA GLY A 524 16.82 -21.03 9.73
C GLY A 524 16.21 -20.95 8.33
N MET A 525 17.04 -20.55 7.36
CA MET A 525 16.64 -20.50 5.95
C MET A 525 16.33 -21.87 5.35
N TRP A 526 16.91 -22.94 5.88
CA TRP A 526 16.74 -24.34 5.48
C TRP A 526 16.51 -25.18 6.73
N PRO A 527 15.81 -26.32 6.63
CA PRO A 527 15.56 -27.18 7.78
C PRO A 527 16.89 -27.70 8.36
N GLY A 528 17.09 -27.47 9.66
CA GLY A 528 18.23 -27.94 10.44
C GLY A 528 17.88 -29.02 11.47
N LYS A 529 18.89 -29.57 12.15
CA LYS A 529 18.69 -30.59 13.21
C LYS A 529 17.86 -30.06 14.38
N GLU A 530 18.09 -28.80 14.78
CA GLU A 530 17.37 -28.14 15.87
C GLU A 530 15.91 -27.87 15.49
N ASP A 531 15.66 -27.52 14.22
CA ASP A 531 14.33 -27.26 13.68
C ASP A 531 13.41 -28.47 13.81
N ILE A 532 13.93 -29.68 13.52
CA ILE A 532 13.12 -30.90 13.51
C ILE A 532 12.52 -31.18 14.90
N ALA A 533 13.25 -30.90 15.98
CA ALA A 533 12.74 -31.06 17.34
C ALA A 533 11.58 -30.09 17.60
N ILE A 534 11.78 -28.81 17.25
CA ILE A 534 10.77 -27.76 17.39
C ILE A 534 9.51 -28.07 16.57
N LEU A 535 9.70 -28.42 15.30
CA LEU A 535 8.61 -28.73 14.38
C LEU A 535 7.84 -29.97 14.83
N ARG A 536 8.52 -30.97 15.43
CA ARG A 536 7.85 -32.12 16.04
C ARG A 536 7.02 -31.69 17.27
N ASP A 537 7.56 -30.85 18.14
CA ASP A 537 6.85 -30.34 19.32
C ASP A 537 5.62 -29.52 18.94
N TRP A 538 5.67 -28.82 17.81
CA TRP A 538 4.53 -28.09 17.23
C TRP A 538 3.54 -29.01 16.50
N GLY A 539 3.85 -30.29 16.32
CA GLY A 539 2.99 -31.24 15.63
C GLY A 539 2.98 -31.08 14.10
N ILE A 540 4.07 -30.60 13.50
CA ILE A 540 4.20 -30.46 12.05
C ILE A 540 4.35 -31.84 11.39
N ASP A 541 3.53 -32.10 10.36
CA ASP A 541 3.52 -33.39 9.66
C ASP A 541 4.53 -33.42 8.51
N TYR A 542 4.58 -32.35 7.72
CA TYR A 542 5.41 -32.29 6.50
C TYR A 542 6.25 -31.03 6.39
N ILE A 543 7.46 -31.21 5.85
CA ILE A 543 8.34 -30.14 5.40
C ILE A 543 8.37 -30.15 3.87
N LEU A 544 8.08 -29.01 3.26
CA LEU A 544 8.21 -28.79 1.82
C LEU A 544 9.43 -27.92 1.57
N VAL A 545 10.34 -28.38 0.73
CA VAL A 545 11.57 -27.67 0.39
C VAL A 545 11.55 -27.33 -1.10
N ASN A 546 11.46 -26.04 -1.40
CA ASN A 546 11.42 -25.52 -2.77
C ASN A 546 12.86 -25.29 -3.28
N GLY A 547 13.21 -25.97 -4.37
CA GLY A 547 14.53 -25.91 -5.01
C GLY A 547 14.60 -24.92 -6.15
N ILE A 548 15.79 -24.34 -6.37
CA ILE A 548 16.10 -23.43 -7.47
C ILE A 548 17.19 -24.02 -8.37
N GLU A 549 17.04 -23.90 -9.68
CA GLU A 549 18.08 -24.32 -10.63
C GLU A 549 19.18 -23.24 -10.75
N SER A 550 20.44 -23.62 -10.53
CA SER A 550 21.55 -22.71 -10.21
C SER A 550 21.96 -21.69 -11.28
N LYS A 551 21.33 -21.67 -12.47
CA LYS A 551 21.76 -20.79 -13.57
C LYS A 551 21.30 -19.33 -13.42
N ASN A 552 20.30 -19.05 -12.59
CA ASN A 552 19.69 -17.71 -12.43
C ASN A 552 19.44 -17.32 -10.96
N SER A 553 20.11 -17.96 -10.00
CA SER A 553 19.77 -17.88 -8.57
C SER A 553 20.29 -16.60 -7.88
N ILE A 554 19.49 -16.07 -6.96
CA ILE A 554 19.82 -14.94 -6.09
C ILE A 554 20.64 -15.48 -4.91
N SER A 555 21.86 -14.98 -4.66
CA SER A 555 22.62 -15.30 -3.43
C SER A 555 21.78 -14.90 -2.21
N PRO A 556 21.42 -15.80 -1.25
CA PRO A 556 22.10 -17.04 -0.83
C PRO A 556 21.48 -18.38 -1.31
N LEU A 557 20.56 -18.38 -2.27
CA LEU A 557 19.84 -19.60 -2.72
C LEU A 557 20.65 -20.51 -3.65
N ASN A 558 21.87 -20.10 -4.03
CA ASN A 558 22.71 -20.76 -5.05
C ASN A 558 23.15 -22.19 -4.69
N ASN A 559 23.10 -22.56 -3.41
CA ASN A 559 23.69 -23.83 -2.92
C ASN A 559 22.66 -24.96 -2.79
N PHE A 560 21.46 -24.84 -3.38
CA PHE A 560 20.40 -25.84 -3.18
C PHE A 560 20.83 -27.28 -3.50
N LYS A 561 21.61 -27.48 -4.57
CA LYS A 561 22.15 -28.80 -4.96
C LYS A 561 23.08 -29.40 -3.89
N GLU A 562 23.80 -28.58 -3.13
CA GLU A 562 24.68 -29.01 -2.05
C GLU A 562 23.89 -29.23 -0.74
N ILE A 563 22.83 -28.46 -0.54
CA ILE A 563 22.01 -28.47 0.67
C ILE A 563 21.01 -29.62 0.67
N LEU A 564 20.40 -29.96 -0.47
CA LEU A 564 19.38 -31.00 -0.53
C LEU A 564 19.86 -32.37 -0.01
N PRO A 565 21.07 -32.88 -0.35
CA PRO A 565 21.60 -34.10 0.25
C PRO A 565 21.74 -34.01 1.77
N GLN A 566 22.14 -32.85 2.29
CA GLN A 566 22.24 -32.62 3.73
C GLN A 566 20.86 -32.70 4.38
N ILE A 567 19.84 -32.07 3.80
CA ILE A 567 18.44 -32.17 4.28
C ILE A 567 17.96 -33.62 4.25
N LYS A 568 18.21 -34.35 3.16
CA LYS A 568 17.85 -35.78 3.03
C LYS A 568 18.53 -36.66 4.09
N SER A 569 19.70 -36.26 4.56
CA SER A 569 20.46 -36.97 5.60
C SER A 569 20.03 -36.64 7.04
N LEU A 570 19.20 -35.61 7.25
CA LEU A 570 18.80 -35.17 8.58
C LEU A 570 18.02 -36.26 9.32
N TRP A 571 18.47 -36.55 10.55
CA TRP A 571 17.78 -37.49 11.42
C TRP A 571 16.43 -36.94 11.86
N GLY A 572 15.39 -37.75 11.72
CA GLY A 572 14.00 -37.36 12.02
C GLY A 572 13.18 -36.89 10.82
N LEU A 573 13.76 -36.88 9.61
CA LEU A 573 13.02 -36.68 8.36
C LEU A 573 12.95 -37.97 7.54
N CYS A 574 11.85 -38.15 6.84
CA CYS A 574 11.67 -39.21 5.85
C CYS A 574 11.29 -38.58 4.51
N TYR A 575 12.17 -38.72 3.52
CA TYR A 575 11.91 -38.24 2.16
C TYR A 575 10.78 -39.07 1.53
N LEU A 576 9.75 -38.40 1.02
CA LEU A 576 8.61 -39.06 0.39
C LEU A 576 8.72 -39.02 -1.13
N ARG A 577 8.81 -37.82 -1.69
CA ARG A 577 8.78 -37.57 -3.14
C ARG A 577 9.19 -36.14 -3.49
N SER A 578 9.29 -35.89 -4.78
CA SER A 578 9.41 -34.55 -5.38
C SER A 578 8.38 -34.32 -6.47
N TYR A 579 8.19 -33.06 -6.82
CA TYR A 579 7.47 -32.60 -7.99
C TYR A 579 8.34 -31.57 -8.74
N ASP A 580 8.33 -31.62 -10.07
CA ASP A 580 9.00 -30.66 -10.95
C ASP A 580 8.17 -29.37 -11.11
N GLU A 581 7.70 -28.83 -9.99
CA GLU A 581 6.96 -27.58 -9.89
C GLU A 581 7.45 -26.82 -8.65
N GLY A 582 7.51 -25.50 -8.72
CA GLY A 582 7.89 -24.65 -7.60
C GLY A 582 7.12 -23.34 -7.58
N PHE A 583 7.32 -22.54 -6.53
CA PHE A 583 6.76 -21.21 -6.44
C PHE A 583 7.48 -20.21 -7.34
N MET A 584 6.79 -19.12 -7.69
CA MET A 584 7.39 -18.01 -8.42
C MET A 584 7.98 -18.48 -9.77
N ILE A 585 8.63 -17.57 -10.48
CA ILE A 585 9.39 -17.92 -11.69
C ILE A 585 10.79 -18.49 -11.37
N TYR A 586 11.14 -18.58 -10.08
CA TYR A 586 12.50 -18.92 -9.65
C TYR A 586 12.62 -20.35 -9.13
N TYR A 587 11.63 -20.90 -8.42
CA TYR A 587 11.72 -22.27 -7.91
C TYR A 587 11.17 -23.25 -8.94
N THR A 588 11.91 -24.33 -9.18
CA THR A 588 11.62 -25.30 -10.25
C THR A 588 11.14 -26.64 -9.72
N GLU A 589 11.38 -26.93 -8.45
CA GLU A 589 11.05 -28.21 -7.83
C GLU A 589 10.59 -28.05 -6.38
N THR A 590 9.74 -28.96 -5.90
CA THR A 590 9.33 -29.05 -4.50
C THR A 590 9.57 -30.47 -3.99
N HIS A 591 10.38 -30.58 -2.93
CA HIS A 591 10.70 -31.83 -2.24
C HIS A 591 9.88 -31.96 -0.96
N ILE A 592 9.27 -33.11 -0.73
CA ILE A 592 8.37 -33.35 0.41
C ILE A 592 9.00 -34.36 1.37
N PHE A 593 9.06 -33.97 2.64
CA PHE A 593 9.56 -34.77 3.74
C PHE A 593 8.49 -34.92 4.81
N ARG A 594 8.34 -36.11 5.38
CA ARG A 594 7.55 -36.35 6.60
C ARG A 594 8.45 -36.21 7.82
N ILE A 595 7.96 -35.52 8.86
CA ILE A 595 8.63 -35.51 10.17
C ILE A 595 8.29 -36.82 10.88
N LEU A 596 9.32 -37.54 11.31
CA LEU A 596 9.18 -38.79 12.05
C LEU A 596 8.95 -38.50 13.53
N GLN A 597 8.01 -39.23 14.14
CA GLN A 597 7.81 -39.24 15.58
C GLN A 597 8.92 -40.03 16.28
N GLN A 598 9.05 -39.86 17.60
CA GLN A 598 10.08 -40.57 18.36
C GLN A 598 9.87 -42.10 18.25
N GLY A 599 10.91 -42.81 17.81
CA GLY A 599 10.88 -44.26 17.62
C GLY A 599 10.39 -44.72 16.25
N GLU A 600 9.87 -43.84 15.40
CA GLU A 600 9.55 -44.18 14.01
C GLU A 600 10.81 -44.28 13.14
N THR A 601 10.79 -45.22 12.18
CA THR A 601 11.84 -45.35 11.18
C THR A 601 11.30 -45.01 9.80
N CYS A 602 12.16 -44.46 8.93
CA CYS A 602 11.81 -44.20 7.54
C CYS A 602 11.96 -45.50 6.75
N GLU A 603 10.84 -46.12 6.36
CA GLU A 603 10.81 -47.40 5.63
C GLU A 603 11.54 -47.34 4.28
N ASN A 604 11.76 -46.14 3.71
CA ASN A 604 12.34 -45.92 2.38
C ASN A 604 13.85 -45.62 2.32
N LYS A 605 14.63 -45.88 3.38
CA LYS A 605 16.09 -45.62 3.33
C LYS A 605 16.88 -46.48 2.32
N ASN A 606 16.27 -47.51 1.72
CA ASN A 606 16.96 -48.49 0.87
C ASN A 606 16.90 -48.24 -0.66
N ILE A 607 16.42 -47.09 -1.15
CA ILE A 607 16.31 -46.83 -2.61
C ILE A 607 17.28 -45.75 -3.11
N LEU A 608 18.23 -45.28 -2.30
CA LEU A 608 19.29 -44.37 -2.75
C LEU A 608 20.67 -44.93 -2.37
N ASN A 609 21.09 -45.94 -3.13
CA ASN A 609 22.50 -46.20 -3.44
C ASN A 609 22.74 -45.92 -4.91
#